data_AF-A0A6B3MAL2-F1
#
_entry.id   AF-A0A6B3MAL2-F1
#
_cell.length_a   1.000
_cell.length_b   1.000
_cell.length_c   1.000
_cell.angle_alpha   90.00
_cell.angle_beta   90.00
_cell.angle_gamma   90.00
#
_symmetry.space_group_name_H-M   'P 1'
#
loop_
_entity.id
_entity.type
_entity.pdbx_description
1 polymer ?
#
loop_
_entity_poly.entity_id
_entity_poly.type
_entity_poly.pdbx_seq_one_letter_code
_entity_poly.pdbx_strand_id
1 'polypeptide(L)' 'MFGIRIADNGPGIPPAIREHIFEPFFTTKPIGKGSGLGVAISYQIVTAKHGGKLLVHSGESHGTEFQILLPLF' A
#
# COMPACT_ATOMS: atom_id res chain seq x y z
N MET A 1 -12.01 15.23 -4.13
CA MET A 1 -10.84 14.50 -3.58
C MET A 1 -9.65 14.75 -4.48
N PHE A 2 -8.47 14.95 -3.91
CA PHE A 2 -7.20 14.94 -4.63
C PHE A 2 -6.69 13.50 -4.72
N GLY A 3 -6.20 13.08 -5.89
CA GLY A 3 -5.78 11.71 -6.14
C GLY A 3 -4.33 11.61 -6.58
N ILE A 4 -3.56 10.71 -5.97
CA ILE A 4 -2.21 10.34 -6.38
C ILE A 4 -2.22 8.84 -6.69
N ARG A 5 -1.64 8.44 -7.84
CA ARG A 5 -1.46 7.05 -8.24
C ARG A 5 0.02 6.75 -8.36
N ILE A 6 0.44 5.64 -7.76
CA ILE A 6 1.81 5.13 -7.83
C ILE A 6 1.70 3.71 -8.40
N ALA A 7 2.13 3.53 -9.64
CA ALA A 7 2.06 2.26 -10.35
C ALA A 7 3.46 1.71 -10.64
N ASP A 8 3.60 0.39 -10.53
CA ASP A 8 4.76 -0.37 -10.99
C ASP A 8 4.36 -1.46 -11.97
N ASN A 9 5.35 -2.02 -12.66
CA ASN A 9 5.23 -3.14 -13.59
C ASN A 9 5.86 -4.43 -13.02
N GLY A 10 5.89 -4.57 -11.69
CA GLY A 10 6.44 -5.71 -11.00
C GLY A 10 5.54 -6.95 -11.01
N PRO A 11 5.84 -7.95 -10.18
CA PRO A 11 5.08 -9.20 -10.15
C PRO A 11 3.67 -9.08 -9.55
N GLY A 12 3.35 -7.95 -8.92
CA GLY A 12 2.10 -7.74 -8.19
C GLY A 12 2.11 -8.38 -6.79
N ILE A 13 0.95 -8.31 -6.13
CA ILE A 13 0.70 -8.80 -4.79
C ILE A 13 -0.28 -9.99 -4.88
N PRO A 14 0.15 -11.19 -4.45
CA PRO A 14 -0.73 -12.36 -4.38
C PRO A 14 -2.00 -12.07 -3.57
N PRO A 15 -3.18 -12.54 -4.01
CA PRO A 15 -4.44 -12.29 -3.30
C PRO A 15 -4.41 -12.69 -1.82
N ALA A 16 -3.73 -13.80 -1.51
CA ALA A 16 -3.63 -14.35 -0.16
C ALA A 16 -2.95 -13.43 0.86
N ILE A 17 -2.15 -12.46 0.41
CA ILE A 17 -1.42 -11.55 1.31
C ILE A 17 -1.87 -10.09 1.21
N ARG A 18 -2.84 -9.79 0.34
CA ARG A 18 -3.20 -8.40 0.01
C ARG A 18 -3.72 -7.61 1.21
N GLU A 19 -4.47 -8.26 2.10
CA GLU A 19 -5.02 -7.60 3.30
C GLU A 19 -3.94 -7.36 4.36
N HIS A 20 -2.94 -8.26 4.43
CA HIS A 20 -1.86 -8.18 5.41
C HIS A 20 -0.82 -7.10 5.10
N ILE A 21 -0.75 -6.57 3.88
CA ILE A 21 0.29 -5.59 3.51
C ILE A 21 0.22 -4.28 4.31
N PHE A 22 -0.92 -3.99 4.95
CA PHE A 22 -1.10 -2.82 5.80
C PHE A 22 -0.80 -3.09 7.28
N GLU A 23 -0.52 -4.34 7.66
CA GLU A 23 -0.16 -4.72 9.02
C GLU A 23 1.27 -4.25 9.34
N PRO A 24 1.51 -3.66 10.51
CA PRO A 24 2.85 -3.33 10.95
C PRO A 24 3.75 -4.56 10.96
N PHE A 25 4.98 -4.40 10.46
CA PHE A 25 6.02 -5.44 10.38
C PHE A 25 5.77 -6.56 9.37
N PHE A 26 4.64 -6.57 8.65
CA PHE A 26 4.43 -7.53 7.57
C PHE A 26 5.44 -7.30 6.43
N THR A 27 6.08 -8.37 5.97
CA THR A 27 7.04 -8.32 4.87
C THR A 27 7.22 -9.68 4.20
N THR A 28 7.33 -9.68 2.88
CA THR A 28 7.78 -10.84 2.08
C THR A 28 9.29 -10.83 1.83
N LYS A 29 9.98 -9.74 2.21
CA LYS A 29 11.43 -9.63 2.08
C LYS A 29 12.14 -10.51 3.11
N PRO A 30 13.34 -11.03 2.79
CA PRO A 30 14.16 -11.77 3.73
C PRO A 30 14.48 -10.96 5.01
N ILE A 31 14.81 -11.69 6.08
CA ILE A 31 15.21 -11.12 7.36
C ILE A 31 16.34 -10.10 7.16
N GLY A 32 16.21 -8.94 7.80
CA GLY A 32 17.19 -7.84 7.72
C GLY A 32 17.14 -6.99 6.45
N LYS A 33 16.24 -7.25 5.50
CA LYS A 33 16.09 -6.47 4.24
C LYS A 33 14.92 -5.49 4.23
N GLY A 34 14.24 -5.32 5.35
CA GLY A 34 13.18 -4.33 5.52
C GLY A 34 12.53 -4.43 6.89
N SER A 35 11.96 -3.32 7.36
CA SER A 35 11.24 -3.27 8.63
C SER A 35 9.78 -3.72 8.54
N GLY A 36 9.21 -3.79 7.33
CA GLY A 36 7.78 -4.04 7.14
C GLY A 36 6.86 -2.89 7.61
N LEU A 37 7.40 -1.68 7.83
CA LEU A 37 6.62 -0.56 8.38
C LEU A 37 6.09 0.43 7.34
N GLY A 38 6.67 0.46 6.14
CA GLY A 38 6.39 1.54 5.17
C GLY A 38 4.91 1.67 4.81
N VAL A 39 4.29 0.58 4.38
CA VAL A 39 2.88 0.57 3.94
C VAL A 39 1.92 0.82 5.11
N ALA A 40 2.19 0.24 6.29
CA ALA A 40 1.41 0.48 7.50
C ALA A 40 1.42 1.97 7.92
N ILE A 41 2.60 2.60 7.92
CA ILE A 41 2.75 4.03 8.22
C ILE A 41 2.01 4.88 7.18
N SER A 42 2.17 4.59 5.88
CA SER A 42 1.47 5.30 4.82
C SER A 42 -0.06 5.19 4.98
N TYR A 43 -0.57 4.01 5.30
CA TYR A 43 -2.00 3.81 5.54
C TYR A 43 -2.51 4.69 6.69
N GLN A 44 -1.81 4.70 7.83
CA GLN A 44 -2.18 5.53 8.98
C GLN A 44 -2.11 7.03 8.68
N ILE A 45 -1.08 7.48 7.97
CA ILE A 45 -0.96 8.88 7.54
C ILE A 45 -2.15 9.26 6.65
N VAL A 46 -2.43 8.47 5.62
CA VAL A 46 -3.51 8.78 4.68
C VAL A 46 -4.88 8.73 5.35
N THR A 47 -5.17 7.68 6.11
CA THR A 47 -6.51 7.45 6.69
C THR A 47 -6.74 8.21 7.99
N ALA A 48 -5.91 7.98 9.01
CA ALA A 48 -6.11 8.53 10.34
C ALA A 48 -5.73 10.01 10.44
N LYS A 49 -4.61 10.43 9.82
CA LYS A 49 -4.15 11.82 9.90
C LYS A 49 -4.82 12.74 8.90
N HIS A 50 -5.06 12.27 7.68
CA HIS A 50 -5.60 13.11 6.60
C HIS A 50 -7.05 12.79 6.20
N GLY A 51 -7.72 11.84 6.85
CA GLY A 51 -9.12 11.49 6.54
C GLY A 51 -9.32 10.93 5.12
N GLY A 52 -8.24 10.44 4.50
CA GLY A 52 -8.22 9.94 3.14
C GLY A 52 -8.42 8.43 3.02
N LYS A 53 -8.15 7.91 1.83
CA LYS A 53 -8.18 6.48 1.51
C LYS A 53 -6.90 6.08 0.80
N LEU A 54 -6.32 4.95 1.21
CA LEU A 54 -5.23 4.28 0.50
C LEU A 54 -5.77 2.96 -0.06
N LEU A 55 -5.90 2.89 -1.38
CA LEU A 55 -6.40 1.70 -2.09
C LEU A 55 -5.22 1.02 -2.79
N VAL A 56 -5.32 -0.31 -2.94
CA VAL A 56 -4.34 -1.10 -3.68
C VAL A 56 -5.06 -1.90 -4.77
N HIS A 57 -4.59 -1.74 -6.00
CA HIS A 57 -5.02 -2.53 -7.15
C HIS A 57 -3.82 -3.35 -7.60
N SER A 58 -3.92 -4.67 -7.48
CA SER A 58 -2.83 -5.55 -7.88
C SER A 58 -3.37 -6.90 -8.30
N GLY A 59 -2.72 -7.51 -9.28
CA GLY A 59 -2.96 -8.88 -9.71
C GLY A 59 -1.62 -9.54 -10.01
N GLU A 60 -1.55 -10.86 -9.89
CA GLU A 60 -0.34 -11.59 -10.25
C GLU A 60 0.05 -11.28 -11.70
N SER A 61 1.33 -10.97 -11.91
CA SER A 61 1.92 -10.61 -13.21
C SER A 61 1.42 -9.31 -13.87
N HIS A 62 0.71 -8.44 -13.13
CA HIS A 62 0.18 -7.18 -13.66
C HIS A 62 0.69 -5.92 -12.93
N GLY A 63 1.69 -6.05 -12.06
CA GLY A 63 2.18 -4.95 -11.24
C GLY A 63 1.27 -4.59 -10.07
N THR A 64 1.57 -3.45 -9.44
CA THR A 64 0.80 -2.90 -8.32
C THR A 64 0.54 -1.42 -8.56
N GLU A 65 -0.69 -0.98 -8.34
CA GLU A 65 -1.05 0.44 -8.24
C GLU A 65 -1.54 0.74 -6.82
N PHE A 66 -0.87 1.69 -6.15
CA PHE A 66 -1.37 2.32 -4.94
C PHE A 66 -2.07 3.63 -5.30
N GLN A 67 -3.30 3.80 -4.84
CA GLN A 67 -4.10 5.00 -5.04
C GLN A 67 -4.36 5.70 -3.70
N ILE A 68 -3.80 6.91 -3.55
CA ILE A 68 -4.02 7.79 -2.40
C ILE A 68 -5.11 8.78 -2.78
N LEU A 69 -6.17 8.85 -1.99
CA LEU A 69 -7.27 9.78 -2.15
C LEU A 69 -7.39 10.66 -0.91
N LEU A 70 -7.22 11.97 -1.05
CA LEU A 70 -7.29 12.93 0.04
C LEU A 70 -8.53 13.84 -0.11
N PRO A 71 -9.20 14.22 1.00
CA PRO A 71 -10.18 15.31 0.99
C PRO A 71 -9.55 16.63 0.51
N LEU A 72 -10.37 17.52 -0.04
CA LEU A 72 -9.93 18.85 -0.52
C LEU A 72 -10.33 19.98 0.45
N PHE A 73 -10.90 19.64 1.60
CA PHE A 73 -11.54 20.55 2.54
C PHE A 73 -11.04 20.28 3.95
#